data_AF-A0A382PGZ9-F1
#
_entry.id   AF-A0A382PGZ9-F1
#
_cell.length_a   1.000
_cell.length_b   1.000
_cell.length_c   1.000
_cell.angle_alpha   90.00
_cell.angle_beta   90.00
_cell.angle_gamma   90.00
#
_symmetry.space_group_name_H-M   'P 1'
#
loop_
_entity.id
_entity.type
_entity.pdbx_description
1 polymer ?
#
loop_
_entity_poly.entity_id
_entity_poly.type
_entity_poly.pdbx_seq_one_letter_code
_entity_poly.pdbx_strand_id
1 'polypeptide(L)' 'MKQIILLFGYIFLSIISFGQIQVCGVVTDALTGEALIGATIVYGKGMGTATDYEGNFSFEIQKGERSVQVSYVGYKQ' A
#
# COMPACT_ATOMS: atom_id res chain seq x y z
N MET A 1 -20.76 38.32 -5.62
CA MET A 1 -21.19 37.78 -4.30
C MET A 1 -21.69 36.34 -4.42
N LYS A 2 -22.86 36.06 -5.02
CA LYS A 2 -23.43 34.69 -5.14
C LYS A 2 -22.51 33.70 -5.87
N GLN A 3 -21.87 34.12 -6.96
CA GLN A 3 -20.94 33.29 -7.76
C GLN A 3 -19.68 32.90 -6.97
N ILE A 4 -19.17 33.80 -6.10
CA ILE A 4 -17.99 33.56 -5.27
C ILE A 4 -18.32 32.57 -4.15
N ILE A 5 -19.53 32.66 -3.58
CA ILE A 5 -20.02 31.72 -2.55
C ILE A 5 -20.18 30.31 -3.13
N LEU A 6 -20.68 30.19 -4.37
CA LEU A 6 -20.79 28.91 -5.07
C LEU A 6 -19.41 28.30 -5.38
N LEU A 7 -18.45 29.12 -5.79
CA LEU A 7 -17.08 28.67 -6.04
C LEU A 7 -16.38 28.20 -4.77
N PHE A 8 -16.55 28.94 -3.66
CA PHE A 8 -16.03 28.55 -2.34
C PHE A 8 -16.66 27.24 -1.86
N GLY A 9 -17.97 27.06 -2.04
CA GLY A 9 -18.66 25.81 -1.71
C GLY A 9 -18.14 24.60 -2.50
N TYR A 10 -17.79 24.78 -3.78
CA TYR A 10 -17.27 23.69 -4.63
C TYR A 10 -15.88 23.20 -4.20
N ILE A 11 -15.03 24.11 -3.69
CA ILE A 11 -13.69 23.77 -3.18
C ILE A 11 -13.78 22.89 -1.93
N PHE A 12 -14.74 23.15 -1.03
CA PHE A 12 -14.93 22.36 0.19
C PHE A 12 -15.43 20.92 -0.05
N LEU A 13 -16.10 20.63 -1.18
CA LEU A 13 -16.54 19.26 -1.51
C LEU A 13 -15.38 18.31 -1.84
N SER A 14 -14.23 18.84 -2.28
CA SER A 14 -13.09 18.02 -2.72
C SER A 14 -12.26 17.41 -1.58
N ILE A 15 -12.51 17.83 -0.33
CA ILE A 15 -11.64 17.52 0.82
C ILE A 15 -11.91 16.11 1.40
N ILE A 16 -12.96 15.40 0.96
CA ILE A 16 -13.40 14.12 1.55
C ILE A 16 -13.14 12.90 0.66
N SER A 17 -12.18 12.96 -0.28
CA SER A 17 -11.81 11.79 -1.09
C SER A 17 -10.74 10.93 -0.40
N PHE A 18 -11.15 10.14 0.60
CA PHE A 18 -10.32 9.06 1.16
C PHE A 18 -10.77 7.72 0.57
N GLY A 19 -10.14 7.33 -0.55
CA GLY A 19 -10.41 6.07 -1.25
C GLY A 19 -9.30 5.02 -1.09
N GLN A 20 -8.21 5.38 -0.42
CA GLN A 20 -7.10 4.50 -0.10
C GLN A 20 -7.43 3.65 1.13
N ILE A 21 -6.94 2.42 1.13
CA ILE A 21 -6.92 1.49 2.26
C ILE A 21 -5.47 1.17 2.59
N GLN A 22 -5.20 0.88 3.85
CA GLN A 22 -3.91 0.39 4.29
C GLN A 22 -3.87 -1.14 4.18
N VAL A 23 -2.82 -1.65 3.56
CA VAL A 23 -2.50 -3.08 3.50
C VAL A 23 -1.20 -3.29 4.26
N CYS A 24 -1.22 -4.16 5.26
CA CYS A 24 -0.06 -4.49 6.07
C CYS A 24 0.01 -6.00 6.35
N GLY A 25 1.19 -6.47 6.72
CA GLY A 25 1.43 -7.87 7.05
C GLY A 25 2.90 -8.12 7.38
N VAL A 26 3.23 -9.41 7.54
CA VAL A 26 4.59 -9.88 7.82
C VAL A 26 4.97 -10.96 6.79
N VAL A 27 6.23 -10.95 6.35
CA VAL A 27 6.79 -11.98 5.47
C VAL A 27 7.79 -12.81 6.26
N THR A 28 7.55 -14.11 6.34
CA THR A 28 8.40 -15.06 7.07
C THR A 28 8.81 -16.23 6.20
N ASP A 29 9.93 -16.86 6.56
CA ASP A 29 10.33 -18.15 6.02
C ASP A 29 9.31 -19.22 6.45
N ALA A 30 8.90 -20.08 5.51
CA ALA A 30 7.86 -21.08 5.77
C ALA A 30 8.32 -22.27 6.62
N LEU A 31 9.63 -22.55 6.67
CA LEU A 31 10.22 -23.67 7.40
C LEU A 31 10.68 -23.24 8.80
N THR A 32 11.34 -22.09 8.91
CA THR A 32 11.92 -21.59 10.17
C THR A 32 11.01 -20.62 10.90
N GLY A 33 10.09 -19.95 10.19
CA GLY A 33 9.28 -18.87 10.75
C GLY A 33 10.06 -17.56 10.95
N GLU A 34 11.32 -17.49 10.52
CA GLU A 34 12.14 -16.29 10.66
C GLU A 34 11.64 -15.16 9.76
N ALA A 35 11.77 -13.92 10.22
CA ALA A 35 11.41 -12.73 9.47
C ALA A 35 12.32 -12.57 8.24
N LEU A 36 11.72 -12.34 7.06
CA LEU A 36 12.46 -12.05 5.84
C LEU A 36 12.64 -10.54 5.69
N ILE A 37 13.84 -10.05 6.03
CA ILE A 37 14.21 -8.63 6.00
C ILE A 37 14.53 -8.20 4.57
N GLY A 38 13.84 -7.19 4.05
CA GLY A 38 14.05 -6.72 2.67
C GLY A 38 13.35 -7.56 1.59
N ALA A 39 12.36 -8.37 1.96
CA ALA A 39 11.44 -8.96 1.00
C ALA A 39 10.71 -7.86 0.23
N THR A 40 10.65 -8.01 -1.09
CA THR A 40 10.03 -7.04 -1.97
C THR A 40 8.57 -7.40 -2.19
N ILE A 41 7.68 -6.46 -1.89
CA ILE A 41 6.25 -6.55 -2.17
C ILE A 41 5.93 -5.63 -3.33
N VAL A 42 5.54 -6.18 -4.47
CA VAL A 42 5.07 -5.43 -5.64
C VAL A 42 3.54 -5.50 -5.68
N TYR A 43 2.89 -4.34 -5.66
CA TYR A 43 1.42 -4.23 -5.66
C TYR A 43 0.88 -3.39 -6.83
N GLY A 44 1.75 -3.08 -7.81
CA GLY A 44 1.37 -2.53 -9.11
C GLY A 44 2.58 -2.11 -9.92
N LYS A 45 2.34 -1.63 -11.15
CA LYS A 45 3.41 -1.23 -12.06
C LYS A 45 4.23 -0.06 -11.46
N GLY A 46 5.49 -0.32 -11.14
CA GLY A 46 6.38 0.66 -10.50
C GLY A 46 6.02 0.97 -9.04
N MET A 47 5.12 0.19 -8.43
CA MET A 47 4.71 0.37 -7.03
C MET A 47 5.12 -0.86 -6.23
N GLY A 48 5.95 -0.65 -5.22
CA GLY A 48 6.37 -1.69 -4.31
C GLY A 48 6.95 -1.13 -3.03
N THR A 49 7.07 -1.99 -2.03
CA THR A 49 7.71 -1.71 -0.76
C THR A 49 8.62 -2.88 -0.37
N ALA A 50 9.46 -2.67 0.64
CA ALA A 50 10.31 -3.70 1.21
C ALA A 50 9.93 -3.93 2.68
N THR A 51 10.10 -5.16 3.16
CA THR A 51 9.92 -5.46 4.58
C THR A 51 11.03 -4.87 5.45
N ASP A 52 10.69 -4.53 6.69
CA ASP A 52 11.65 -4.08 7.71
C ASP A 52 12.41 -5.24 8.39
N TYR A 53 13.13 -4.94 9.47
CA TYR A 53 13.95 -5.92 10.21
C TYR A 53 13.13 -6.99 10.94
N GLU A 54 11.83 -6.77 11.13
CA GLU A 54 10.86 -7.73 11.70
C GLU A 54 10.04 -8.42 10.60
N GLY A 55 10.36 -8.18 9.32
CA GLY A 55 9.63 -8.75 8.19
C GLY A 55 8.30 -8.05 7.92
N ASN A 56 8.00 -6.94 8.58
CA ASN A 56 6.73 -6.24 8.42
C ASN A 56 6.74 -5.38 7.15
N PHE A 57 5.58 -5.26 6.51
CA PHE A 57 5.35 -4.28 5.45
C PHE A 57 4.03 -3.54 5.68
N SER A 58 3.95 -2.31 5.16
CA SER A 58 2.72 -1.53 5.14
C SER A 58 2.73 -0.58 3.95
N PHE A 59 1.63 -0.49 3.22
CA PHE A 59 1.45 0.48 2.14
C PHE A 59 -0.03 0.85 1.98
N GLU A 60 -0.27 2.04 1.40
CA GLU A 60 -1.62 2.49 1.06
C GLU A 60 -1.93 2.24 -0.41
N ILE A 61 -3.14 1.77 -0.70
CA ILE A 61 -3.60 1.51 -2.06
C ILE A 61 -5.09 1.82 -2.19
N GLN A 62 -5.54 2.22 -3.38
CA GLN A 62 -6.97 2.37 -3.64
C GLN A 62 -7.70 1.03 -3.51
N LYS A 63 -8.92 1.07 -2.98
CA LYS A 63 -9.79 -0.11 -2.92
C LYS A 63 -9.99 -0.73 -4.31
N GLY A 64 -9.92 -2.06 -4.36
CA GLY A 64 -10.18 -2.83 -5.58
C GLY A 64 -9.41 -4.15 -5.57
N GLU A 65 -9.74 -5.02 -6.50
CA GLU A 65 -8.99 -6.27 -6.71
C GLU A 65 -7.62 -5.96 -7.30
N ARG A 66 -6.57 -6.55 -6.73
CA ARG A 66 -5.17 -6.32 -7.12
C ARG A 66 -4.38 -7.61 -6.94
N SER A 67 -3.43 -7.82 -7.86
CA SER A 67 -2.38 -8.82 -7.65
C SER A 67 -1.27 -8.21 -6.81
N VAL A 68 -0.86 -8.93 -5.77
CA VAL A 68 0.30 -8.60 -4.95
C VAL A 68 1.29 -9.74 -5.13
N GLN A 69 2.53 -9.39 -5.47
CA GLN A 69 3.61 -10.34 -5.62
C GLN A 69 4.65 -10.09 -4.53
N VAL A 70 5.06 -11.16 -3.85
CA VAL A 70 6.15 -11.12 -2.87
C VAL A 70 7.34 -11.84 -3.48
N SER A 71 8.54 -11.27 -3.33
CA SER A 71 9.77 -11.87 -3.82
C SER A 71 10.93 -11.64 -2.84
N TYR A 72 11.78 -12.65 -2.73
CA TYR A 72 12.99 -12.62 -1.91
C TYR A 72 14.08 -13.44 -2.59
N VAL A 73 15.34 -13.03 -2.46
CA VAL A 73 16.46 -13.73 -3.10
C VAL A 73 16.58 -15.15 -2.55
N GLY A 74 16.55 -16.13 -3.45
CA GLY A 74 16.62 -17.55 -3.07
C GLY A 74 15.27 -18.20 -2.77
N TYR A 75 14.16 -17.46 -2.85
CA TYR A 75 12.81 -17.98 -2.64
C TYR A 75 12.05 -18.10 -3.95
N LYS A 76 11.10 -19.02 -3.96
CA LYS A 76 10.13 -19.13 -5.04
C LYS A 76 9.11 -18.00 -4.93
N GLN A 77 8.80 -17.40 -6.07
CA GLN A 77 7.75 -16.39 -6.25
C GLN A 77 6.37 -17.01 -6.42
#